data_AF-A0A7Y4RBC7-F1
#
_entry.id   AF-A0A7Y4RBC7-F1
#
_cell.length_a   1.000
_cell.length_b   1.000
_cell.length_c   1.000
_cell.angle_alpha   90.00
_cell.angle_beta   90.00
_cell.angle_gamma   90.00
#
_symmetry.space_group_name_H-M   'P 1'
#
loop_
_entity.id
_entity.type
_entity.pdbx_description
1 polymer ?
#
loop_
_entity_poly.entity_id
_entity_poly.type
_entity_poly.pdbx_seq_one_letter_code
_entity_poly.pdbx_strand_id
1 'polypeptide(L)'
;MRRNVLDRCVADLAAMLVFAIAGVVVGGATVRGDGGDVGSSRAARVFGTVVEAEDGTSAQVAIEADGFQDLVTGAARRVLELPIPGSAAVSLEMERFSVTNGATRFLVQTRDGVRQLPAPDVVLMRGRVAGETGSRVFLSVSAGGRVNGSIQRANGEEFFVA
;
A
#
# COMPACT_ATOMS: atom_id res chain seq x y z
N MET A 1 20.34 -23.08 27.84
CA MET A 1 20.20 -22.24 26.64
C MET A 1 18.98 -22.68 25.82
N ARG A 2 17.76 -22.27 26.18
CA ARG A 2 16.50 -22.52 25.42
C ARG A 2 15.43 -21.46 25.74
N ARG A 3 15.77 -20.18 25.56
CA ARG A 3 14.83 -19.05 25.58
C ARG A 3 15.21 -18.19 24.39
N ASN A 4 14.48 -18.27 23.27
CA ASN A 4 14.57 -17.32 22.14
C ASN A 4 13.60 -17.64 20.97
N VAL A 5 12.81 -18.73 21.02
CA VAL A 5 11.89 -19.06 19.90
C VAL A 5 10.48 -18.48 20.10
N LEU A 6 10.05 -18.21 21.35
CA LEU A 6 8.69 -17.70 21.61
C LEU A 6 8.51 -16.18 21.37
N ASP A 7 9.56 -15.36 21.40
CA ASP A 7 9.43 -13.91 21.17
C ASP A 7 9.22 -13.54 19.69
N ARG A 8 9.57 -14.43 18.74
CA ARG A 8 9.35 -14.17 17.32
C ARG A 8 7.91 -14.46 16.86
N CYS A 9 7.19 -15.37 17.52
CA CYS A 9 5.79 -15.64 17.16
C CYS A 9 4.83 -14.53 17.60
N VAL A 10 5.16 -13.74 18.63
CA VAL A 10 4.29 -12.64 19.09
C VAL A 10 4.43 -11.40 18.20
N ALA A 11 5.59 -11.20 17.57
CA ALA A 11 5.80 -10.10 16.62
C ALA A 11 5.06 -10.32 15.29
N ASP A 12 4.96 -11.56 14.79
CA ASP A 12 4.23 -11.86 13.55
C ASP A 12 2.72 -11.98 13.74
N LEU A 13 2.23 -12.33 14.95
CA LEU A 13 0.78 -12.35 15.21
C LEU A 13 0.15 -10.96 15.30
N ALA A 14 0.93 -9.89 15.47
CA ALA A 14 0.44 -8.50 15.44
C ALA A 14 0.23 -7.97 14.00
N ALA A 15 0.80 -8.65 13.00
CA ALA A 15 0.56 -8.35 11.59
C ALA A 15 -0.67 -9.08 11.02
N MET A 16 -1.21 -10.06 11.77
CA MET A 16 -2.45 -10.75 11.43
C MET A 16 -3.66 -9.95 11.94
N LEU A 17 -4.34 -9.32 10.99
CA LEU A 17 -5.77 -9.03 11.06
C LEU A 17 -6.20 -8.04 12.15
N VAL A 18 -5.72 -6.79 12.06
CA VAL A 18 -6.50 -5.66 12.58
C VAL A 18 -7.25 -5.03 11.41
N PHE A 19 -8.36 -5.65 11.01
CA PHE A 19 -9.51 -4.88 10.51
C PHE A 19 -10.06 -4.07 11.70
N ALA A 20 -9.30 -3.09 12.18
CA ALA A 20 -9.91 -2.03 12.96
C ALA A 20 -10.81 -1.32 11.97
N ILE A 21 -12.13 -1.46 12.17
CA ILE A 21 -13.09 -0.51 11.65
C ILE A 21 -12.74 0.82 12.33
N ALA A 22 -11.74 1.51 11.79
CA ALA A 22 -11.43 2.87 12.16
C ALA A 22 -12.62 3.68 11.67
N GLY A 23 -13.49 4.09 12.59
CA GLY A 23 -14.49 5.10 12.32
C GLY A 23 -13.78 6.39 11.93
N VAL A 24 -13.52 6.58 10.64
CA VAL A 24 -12.98 7.84 10.12
C VAL A 24 -14.13 8.83 10.08
N VAL A 25 -14.11 9.79 11.01
CA VAL A 25 -14.96 10.99 10.91
C VAL A 25 -14.30 11.91 9.88
N VAL A 26 -14.76 11.85 8.63
CA VAL A 26 -14.27 12.70 7.54
C VAL A 26 -14.88 14.09 7.67
N GLY A 27 -14.10 15.06 8.14
CA GLY A 27 -14.38 16.47 7.89
C GLY A 27 -14.10 16.80 6.43
N GLY A 28 -15.07 17.36 5.71
CA GLY A 28 -15.03 17.54 4.26
C GLY A 28 -13.73 18.17 3.75
N ALA A 29 -12.96 17.41 2.98
CA ALA A 29 -11.77 17.88 2.28
C ALA A 29 -12.08 18.01 0.78
N THR A 30 -12.04 19.24 0.27
CA THR A 30 -12.07 19.51 -1.18
C THR A 30 -10.73 19.11 -1.78
N VAL A 31 -10.73 18.10 -2.66
CA VAL A 31 -9.55 17.70 -3.44
C VAL A 31 -9.36 18.70 -4.58
N ARG A 32 -8.31 19.52 -4.51
CA ARG A 32 -7.91 20.42 -5.60
C ARG A 32 -6.79 19.74 -6.39
N GLY A 33 -7.13 19.20 -7.56
CA GLY A 33 -6.15 18.61 -8.47
C GLY A 33 -5.44 19.69 -9.27
N ASP A 34 -4.13 19.82 -9.10
CA ASP A 34 -3.28 20.67 -9.92
C ASP A 34 -2.80 19.87 -11.15
N GLY A 35 -3.06 20.40 -12.34
CA GLY A 35 -2.81 19.74 -13.63
C GLY A 35 -1.36 19.93 -14.08
N GLY A 36 -0.45 19.12 -13.53
CA GLY A 36 0.97 19.11 -13.92
C GLY A 36 1.25 18.26 -15.17
N ASP A 37 2.08 18.83 -16.04
CA ASP A 37 2.63 18.28 -17.29
C ASP A 37 3.24 16.86 -17.11
N VAL A 38 2.88 15.93 -17.99
CA VAL A 38 3.31 14.51 -17.93
C VAL A 38 4.66 14.38 -18.62
N GLY A 39 5.69 14.99 -18.03
CA GLY A 39 7.07 14.84 -18.47
C GLY A 39 7.51 13.38 -18.34
N SER A 40 7.95 12.78 -19.45
CA SER A 40 8.54 11.44 -19.63
C SER A 40 9.00 10.76 -18.33
N SER A 41 8.07 10.15 -17.61
CA SER A 41 8.33 9.40 -16.38
C SER A 41 8.95 8.07 -16.78
N ARG A 42 10.27 7.92 -16.57
CA ARG A 42 10.87 6.57 -16.59
C ARG A 42 10.12 5.71 -15.57
N ALA A 43 9.67 4.54 -15.99
CA ALA A 43 9.10 3.56 -15.08
C ALA A 43 10.13 3.24 -14.00
N ALA A 44 9.83 3.58 -12.76
CA ALA A 44 10.70 3.26 -11.63
C ALA A 44 10.40 1.82 -11.22
N ARG A 45 11.41 0.95 -11.30
CA ARG A 45 11.33 -0.36 -10.66
C ARG A 45 11.51 -0.13 -9.16
N VAL A 46 10.40 -0.16 -8.43
CA VAL A 46 10.40 0.06 -6.96
C VAL A 46 10.30 -1.26 -6.20
N PHE A 47 9.81 -2.32 -6.83
CA PHE A 47 9.58 -3.62 -6.18
C PHE A 47 10.79 -4.54 -6.36
N GLY A 48 11.26 -5.11 -5.25
CA GLY A 48 12.45 -5.96 -5.19
C GLY A 48 12.11 -7.44 -5.29
N THR A 49 11.41 -7.98 -4.28
CA THR A 49 11.12 -9.42 -4.17
C THR A 49 9.64 -9.67 -4.29
N VAL A 50 9.30 -10.63 -5.15
CA VAL A 50 7.92 -11.09 -5.34
C VAL A 50 7.87 -12.59 -5.06
N VAL A 51 7.06 -12.95 -4.07
CA VAL A 51 6.77 -14.34 -3.72
C VAL A 51 5.34 -14.61 -4.14
N GLU A 52 5.17 -15.51 -5.09
CA GLU A 52 3.86 -15.97 -5.52
C GLU A 52 3.24 -16.84 -4.42
N ALA A 53 1.99 -16.57 -4.07
CA ALA A 53 1.24 -17.46 -3.19
C ALA A 53 0.76 -18.68 -3.98
N GLU A 54 0.57 -19.81 -3.28
CA GLU A 54 0.12 -21.07 -3.90
C GLU A 54 -1.28 -20.98 -4.57
N ASP A 55 -2.06 -19.94 -4.23
CA ASP A 55 -3.41 -19.73 -4.77
C ASP A 55 -3.43 -19.13 -6.19
N GLY A 56 -2.30 -18.64 -6.71
CA GLY A 56 -2.18 -18.00 -8.02
C GLY A 56 -2.89 -16.65 -8.17
N THR A 57 -3.48 -16.12 -7.08
CA THR A 57 -4.25 -14.86 -7.05
C THR A 57 -3.65 -13.81 -6.12
N SER A 58 -2.74 -14.25 -5.25
CA SER A 58 -2.05 -13.41 -4.27
C SER A 58 -0.55 -13.36 -4.56
N ALA A 59 0.05 -12.19 -4.36
CA ALA A 59 1.49 -12.01 -4.45
C ALA A 59 2.01 -11.24 -3.23
N GLN A 60 3.05 -11.75 -2.60
CA GLN A 60 3.79 -10.97 -1.61
C GLN A 60 4.80 -10.11 -2.33
N VAL A 61 4.70 -8.80 -2.15
CA VAL A 61 5.61 -7.85 -2.78
C VAL A 61 6.26 -6.99 -1.71
N ALA A 62 7.58 -6.90 -1.77
CA ALA A 62 8.37 -6.01 -0.93
C ALA A 62 9.06 -4.95 -1.77
N ILE A 63 9.16 -3.74 -1.21
CA ILE A 63 10.03 -2.69 -1.73
C ILE A 63 11.30 -2.59 -0.89
N GLU A 64 12.37 -2.10 -1.50
CA GLU A 64 13.60 -1.76 -0.79
C GLU A 64 13.39 -0.52 0.11
N ALA A 65 14.25 -0.37 1.12
CA ALA A 65 14.09 0.66 2.14
C ALA A 65 14.19 2.09 1.57
N ASP A 66 15.04 2.30 0.56
CA ASP A 66 15.15 3.55 -0.18
C ASP A 66 13.92 3.80 -1.08
N GLY A 67 13.33 2.73 -1.62
CA GLY A 67 12.08 2.78 -2.37
C GLY A 67 10.92 3.40 -1.58
N PHE A 68 10.86 3.19 -0.26
CA PHE A 68 9.83 3.81 0.58
C PHE A 68 10.02 5.33 0.65
N GLN A 69 11.26 5.78 0.87
CA GLN A 69 11.55 7.22 0.95
C GLN A 69 11.31 7.92 -0.40
N ASP A 70 11.60 7.26 -1.52
CA ASP A 70 11.23 7.77 -2.84
C ASP A 70 9.71 7.84 -3.03
N LEU A 71 8.95 6.86 -2.53
CA LEU A 71 7.50 6.90 -2.51
C LEU A 71 6.93 8.01 -1.63
N VAL A 72 7.65 8.47 -0.60
CA VAL A 72 7.24 9.58 0.27
C VAL A 72 7.62 10.94 -0.34
N THR A 73 8.83 11.07 -0.87
CA THR A 73 9.41 12.38 -1.23
C THR A 73 9.41 12.67 -2.73
N GLY A 74 9.40 11.63 -3.56
CA GLY A 74 9.40 11.75 -5.02
C GLY A 74 8.06 12.17 -5.60
N ALA A 75 7.94 12.08 -6.93
CA ALA A 75 6.74 12.50 -7.66
C ALA A 75 5.46 11.80 -7.16
N ALA A 76 4.40 12.57 -6.92
CA ALA A 76 3.12 12.01 -6.45
C ALA A 76 2.50 11.08 -7.49
N ARG A 77 2.64 11.39 -8.79
CA ARG A 77 2.23 10.54 -9.91
C ARG A 77 3.43 9.82 -10.49
N ARG A 78 3.30 8.52 -10.76
CA ARG A 78 4.38 7.67 -11.28
C ARG A 78 3.85 6.38 -11.89
N VAL A 79 4.68 5.76 -12.73
CA VAL A 79 4.45 4.41 -13.23
C VAL A 79 5.26 3.41 -12.40
N LEU A 80 4.58 2.39 -11.88
CA LEU A 80 5.19 1.30 -11.12
C LEU A 80 5.06 -0.02 -11.90
N GLU A 81 6.09 -0.86 -11.89
CA GLU A 81 6.08 -2.18 -12.54
C GLU A 81 5.86 -3.28 -11.52
N LEU A 82 4.65 -3.82 -11.45
CA LEU A 82 4.30 -4.87 -10.49
C LEU A 82 4.27 -6.23 -11.18
N PRO A 83 5.14 -7.19 -10.80
CA PRO A 83 5.03 -8.54 -11.31
C PRO A 83 3.80 -9.22 -10.72
N ILE A 84 3.02 -9.85 -11.58
CA ILE A 84 1.82 -10.62 -11.21
C ILE A 84 2.13 -12.11 -11.41
N PRO A 85 1.75 -12.98 -10.46
CA PRO A 85 1.76 -14.44 -10.59
C PRO A 85 1.28 -14.93 -11.95
N GLY A 86 2.05 -15.83 -12.58
CA GLY A 86 1.67 -16.45 -13.85
C GLY A 86 1.60 -15.52 -15.08
N SER A 87 1.94 -14.23 -14.97
CA SER A 87 1.90 -13.29 -16.10
C SER A 87 3.13 -12.39 -16.20
N ALA A 88 3.20 -11.60 -17.27
CA ALA A 88 4.17 -10.52 -17.35
C ALA A 88 3.91 -9.48 -16.25
N ALA A 89 4.95 -8.71 -15.90
CA ALA A 89 4.78 -7.55 -15.04
C ALA A 89 3.80 -6.54 -15.66
N VAL A 90 3.02 -5.92 -14.79
CA VAL A 90 1.98 -4.97 -15.16
C VAL A 90 2.42 -3.58 -14.75
N SER A 91 2.39 -2.66 -15.72
CA SER A 91 2.63 -1.24 -15.50
C SER A 91 1.40 -0.59 -14.86
N LEU A 92 1.59 0.04 -13.71
CA LEU A 92 0.55 0.70 -12.92
C LEU A 92 0.75 2.21 -12.97
N GLU A 93 -0.22 2.95 -13.50
CA GLU A 93 -0.25 4.41 -13.43
C GLU A 93 -0.84 4.83 -12.08
N MET A 94 0.03 5.22 -11.15
CA MET A 94 -0.34 5.44 -9.75
C MET A 94 -0.18 6.89 -9.34
N GLU A 95 -1.08 7.34 -8.47
CA GLU A 95 -1.05 8.64 -7.80
C GLU A 95 -1.11 8.45 -6.29
N ARG A 96 -0.19 9.10 -5.58
CA ARG A 96 -0.23 9.19 -4.12
C ARG A 96 -1.45 9.99 -3.68
N PHE A 97 -2.16 9.49 -2.70
CA PHE A 97 -3.27 10.21 -2.08
C PHE A 97 -3.22 10.09 -0.56
N SER A 98 -4.01 10.93 0.11
CA SER A 98 -4.16 10.85 1.57
C SER A 98 -5.64 10.73 1.93
N VAL A 99 -5.93 9.89 2.93
CA VAL A 99 -7.23 9.82 3.61
C VAL A 99 -7.20 10.53 4.96
N THR A 100 -6.04 11.05 5.35
CA THR A 100 -5.80 11.72 6.63
C THR A 100 -5.29 13.13 6.40
N ASN A 101 -5.45 13.96 7.42
CA ASN A 101 -4.93 15.31 7.47
C ASN A 101 -4.35 15.59 8.86
N GLY A 102 -3.81 16.80 9.07
CA GLY A 102 -3.19 17.17 10.35
C GLY A 102 -4.13 17.15 11.56
N ALA A 103 -5.44 17.08 11.36
CA ALA A 103 -6.43 16.93 12.42
C ALA A 103 -6.84 15.47 12.67
N THR A 104 -6.43 14.52 11.83
CA THR A 104 -6.72 13.10 12.01
C THR A 104 -6.03 12.56 13.25
N ARG A 105 -6.80 11.87 14.10
CA ARG A 105 -6.29 11.20 15.30
C ARG A 105 -6.46 9.69 15.14
N PHE A 106 -5.42 8.94 15.48
CA PHE A 106 -5.45 7.49 15.50
C PHE A 106 -5.66 7.06 16.95
N LEU A 107 -6.71 6.31 17.22
CA LEU A 107 -7.10 5.90 18.58
C LEU A 107 -7.24 4.38 18.63
N VAL A 108 -6.89 3.79 19.77
CA VAL A 108 -7.17 2.38 20.09
C VAL A 108 -7.96 2.30 21.38
N GLN A 109 -9.05 1.52 21.36
CA GLN A 109 -9.79 1.16 22.56
C GLN A 109 -9.14 -0.07 23.20
N THR A 110 -8.69 0.07 24.44
CA THR A 110 -8.22 -1.05 25.26
C THR A 110 -9.16 -1.27 26.45
N ARG A 111 -8.88 -2.29 27.28
CA ARG A 111 -9.60 -2.50 28.54
C ARG A 111 -9.42 -1.34 29.53
N ASP A 112 -8.32 -0.61 29.41
CA ASP A 112 -7.96 0.52 30.30
C ASP A 112 -8.47 1.88 29.77
N GLY A 113 -9.12 1.90 28.60
CA GLY A 113 -9.71 3.11 28.00
C GLY A 113 -9.23 3.40 26.58
N VAL A 114 -9.41 4.65 26.15
CA VAL A 114 -8.99 5.11 24.82
C VAL A 114 -7.56 5.65 24.89
N ARG A 115 -6.67 5.12 24.04
CA ARG A 115 -5.30 5.62 23.89
C ARG A 115 -5.08 6.16 22.49
N GLN A 116 -4.42 7.31 22.38
CA GLN A 116 -3.98 7.85 21.09
C GLN A 116 -2.71 7.13 20.60
N LEU A 117 -2.70 6.77 19.32
CA LEU A 117 -1.58 6.18 18.60
C LEU A 117 -0.88 7.24 17.73
N PRO A 118 0.41 7.05 17.41
CA PRO A 118 1.05 7.83 16.35
C PRO A 118 0.36 7.58 15.00
N ALA A 119 0.53 8.52 14.08
CA ALA A 119 0.14 8.29 12.70
C ALA A 119 0.96 7.12 12.12
N PRO A 120 0.34 6.26 11.29
CA PRO A 120 1.06 5.18 10.63
C PRO A 120 1.95 5.75 9.52
N ASP A 121 3.19 5.28 9.45
CA ASP A 121 4.11 5.58 8.35
C ASP A 121 3.75 4.73 7.12
N VAL A 122 2.69 5.15 6.43
CA VAL A 122 2.18 4.49 5.22
C VAL A 122 1.99 5.48 4.07
N VAL A 123 2.36 5.04 2.87
CA VAL A 123 2.06 5.75 1.62
C VAL A 123 0.89 5.03 0.96
N LEU A 124 -0.19 5.78 0.71
CA LEU A 124 -1.34 5.28 -0.03
C LEU A 124 -1.26 5.73 -1.49
N MET A 125 -1.45 4.79 -2.39
CA MET A 125 -1.38 4.97 -3.83
C MET A 125 -2.67 4.42 -4.43
N ARG A 126 -3.26 5.16 -5.37
CA ARG A 126 -4.40 4.68 -6.17
C ARG A 126 -4.14 4.94 -7.63
N GLY A 127 -4.73 4.14 -8.50
CA GLY A 127 -4.45 4.24 -9.91
C GLY A 127 -5.18 3.23 -10.76
N ARG A 128 -4.57 2.92 -11.90
CA ARG A 128 -5.08 1.99 -12.90
C ARG A 128 -3.92 1.24 -13.54
N VAL A 129 -4.23 0.14 -14.21
CA VAL A 129 -3.27 -0.51 -15.10
C VAL A 129 -3.13 0.30 -16.37
N ALA A 130 -1.90 0.53 -16.82
CA ALA A 130 -1.61 1.23 -18.06
C ALA A 130 -2.29 0.56 -19.26
N GLY A 131 -2.98 1.35 -20.07
CA GLY A 131 -3.73 0.86 -21.23
C GLY A 131 -5.08 0.20 -20.92
N GLU A 132 -5.42 -0.06 -19.66
CA GLU A 132 -6.69 -0.71 -19.28
C GLU A 132 -7.67 0.28 -18.68
N THR A 133 -8.49 0.87 -19.55
CA THR A 133 -9.59 1.74 -19.13
C THR A 133 -10.61 0.93 -18.32
N GLY A 134 -10.92 1.39 -17.11
CA GLY A 134 -11.86 0.71 -16.19
C GLY A 134 -11.19 -0.15 -15.12
N SER A 135 -9.87 -0.41 -15.23
CA SER A 135 -9.12 -1.02 -14.15
C SER A 135 -8.99 -0.09 -12.93
N ARG A 136 -8.84 -0.67 -11.74
CA ARG A 136 -8.66 0.05 -10.47
C ARG A 136 -7.56 -0.60 -9.68
N VAL A 137 -6.67 0.22 -9.14
CA VAL A 137 -5.55 -0.25 -8.34
C VAL A 137 -5.48 0.55 -7.04
N PHE A 138 -5.27 -0.14 -5.94
CA PHE A 138 -4.97 0.46 -4.66
C PHE A 138 -3.77 -0.25 -4.04
N LEU A 139 -2.76 0.51 -3.63
CA LEU A 139 -1.60 0.00 -2.91
C LEU A 139 -1.39 0.84 -1.64
N SER A 140 -1.05 0.17 -0.56
CA SER A 140 -0.58 0.74 0.68
C SER A 140 0.81 0.20 0.94
N VAL A 141 1.74 1.10 1.20
CA VAL A 141 3.15 0.75 1.41
C VAL A 141 3.56 1.25 2.76
N SER A 142 4.04 0.36 3.62
CA SER A 142 4.57 0.70 4.95
C SER A 142 6.04 1.09 4.91
N ALA A 143 6.50 1.85 5.91
CA ALA A 143 7.93 2.16 6.08
C ALA A 143 8.84 0.92 6.19
N GLY A 144 8.29 -0.22 6.62
CA GLY A 144 9.00 -1.51 6.65
C GLY A 144 9.08 -2.22 5.29
N GLY A 145 8.65 -1.58 4.21
CA GLY A 145 8.70 -2.11 2.85
C GLY A 145 7.60 -3.11 2.50
N ARG A 146 6.71 -3.45 3.44
CA ARG A 146 5.53 -4.30 3.16
C ARG A 146 4.52 -3.54 2.31
N VAL A 147 4.03 -4.19 1.27
CA VAL A 147 3.01 -3.69 0.35
C VAL A 147 1.73 -4.49 0.55
N ASN A 148 0.60 -3.82 0.72
CA ASN A 148 -0.73 -4.45 0.68
C ASN A 148 -1.61 -3.74 -0.33
N GLY A 149 -2.51 -4.44 -1.00
CA GLY A 149 -3.38 -3.78 -1.98
C GLY A 149 -4.24 -4.72 -2.80
N SER A 150 -4.90 -4.15 -3.79
CA SER A 150 -5.67 -4.89 -4.77
C SER A 150 -5.57 -4.28 -6.16
N ILE A 151 -5.72 -5.14 -7.16
CA ILE A 151 -5.75 -4.80 -8.58
C ILE A 151 -7.02 -5.41 -9.14
N GLN A 152 -7.97 -4.57 -9.52
CA GLN A 152 -9.15 -4.97 -10.29
C GLN A 152 -8.90 -4.65 -11.76
N ARG A 153 -8.86 -5.68 -12.60
CA ARG A 153 -8.66 -5.59 -14.04
C ARG A 153 -9.95 -5.16 -14.74
N ALA A 154 -9.85 -4.67 -15.97
CA ALA A 154 -11.03 -4.23 -16.73
C ALA A 154 -12.00 -5.39 -17.07
N ASN A 155 -11.50 -6.63 -17.13
CA ASN A 155 -12.30 -7.84 -17.36
C ASN A 155 -12.99 -8.38 -16.09
N GLY A 156 -12.79 -7.76 -14.93
CA GLY A 156 -13.36 -8.19 -13.64
C GLY A 156 -12.47 -9.12 -12.82
N GLU A 157 -11.31 -9.54 -13.32
CA GLU A 157 -10.32 -10.28 -12.51
C GLU A 157 -9.80 -9.40 -11.37
N GLU A 158 -9.52 -10.02 -10.22
CA GLU A 158 -9.01 -9.35 -9.04
C GLU A 158 -7.76 -10.06 -8.52
N PHE A 159 -6.72 -9.29 -8.22
CA PHE A 159 -5.49 -9.77 -7.61
C PHE A 159 -5.26 -9.04 -6.28
N PHE A 160 -4.73 -9.76 -5.31
CA PHE A 160 -4.39 -9.21 -4.01
C PHE A 160 -2.87 -9.16 -3.82
N VAL A 161 -2.40 -8.08 -3.20
CA VAL A 161 -1.01 -7.94 -2.77
C VAL A 161 -1.03 -7.97 -1.24
N ALA A 162 -0.30 -8.91 -0.63
CA ALA A 162 -0.27 -9.11 0.82
C ALA A 162 1.02 -9.80 1.28
#